data_AF-A0AA35XDJ0-F1
#
_entry.id   AF-A0AA35XDJ0-F1
#
_cell.length_a   1.000
_cell.length_b   1.000
_cell.length_c   1.000
_cell.angle_alpha   90.00
_cell.angle_beta   90.00
_cell.angle_gamma   90.00
#
_symmetry.space_group_name_H-M   'P 1'
#
loop_
_entity.id
_entity.type
_entity.pdbx_description
1 polymer ?
#
loop_
_entity_poly.entity_id
_entity_poly.type
_entity_poly.pdbx_seq_one_letter_code
_entity_poly.pdbx_strand_id
1 'polypeptide(L)'
;MKLYNTLSGSKEEFTTPDGKVRMYVCGITPYAPSHIGHAMMSVVFDVVRRYLEYKGLAVTHIQNFTDVDDKIITAANASGVSTDELAETNIRQYHEEMDALNVLRAHTYPRATTEIPAIVGMIQSLEKQGYAYSVDGDVYFRVGRSADYGKLSRRSAEDLLAGARRGSGRGEGRP
;
A
#
# COMPACT_ATOMS: atom_id res chain seq x y z
N MET A 1 -19.48 -15.49 7.03
CA MET A 1 -19.85 -14.23 6.35
C MET A 1 -19.24 -14.25 4.96
N LYS A 2 -19.82 -13.55 3.97
CA LYS A 2 -19.21 -13.49 2.63
C LYS A 2 -18.56 -12.14 2.34
N LEU A 3 -17.34 -12.17 1.82
CA LEU A 3 -16.60 -10.99 1.36
C LEU A 3 -16.42 -11.05 -0.16
N TYR A 4 -16.45 -9.90 -0.82
CA TYR A 4 -16.12 -9.84 -2.24
C TYR A 4 -14.60 -9.96 -2.41
N ASN A 5 -14.15 -11.02 -3.07
CA ASN A 5 -12.74 -11.25 -3.35
C ASN A 5 -12.42 -10.73 -4.75
N THR A 6 -11.65 -9.64 -4.85
CA THR A 6 -11.26 -9.04 -6.13
C THR A 6 -10.55 -10.04 -7.06
N LEU A 7 -9.78 -10.99 -6.50
CA LEU A 7 -9.04 -11.98 -7.29
C LEU A 7 -9.97 -12.92 -8.06
N SER A 8 -11.00 -13.45 -7.41
CA SER A 8 -12.01 -14.27 -8.09
C SER A 8 -13.14 -13.45 -8.71
N GLY A 9 -13.27 -12.19 -8.30
CA GLY A 9 -14.39 -11.27 -8.55
C GLY A 9 -15.76 -11.83 -8.19
N SER A 10 -15.82 -12.60 -7.11
CA SER A 10 -17.05 -13.17 -6.57
C SER A 10 -17.13 -12.99 -5.05
N LYS A 11 -18.31 -13.19 -4.47
CA LYS A 11 -18.50 -13.22 -3.02
C LYS A 11 -18.16 -14.61 -2.50
N GLU A 12 -17.14 -14.71 -1.66
CA GLU A 12 -16.64 -15.95 -1.09
C GLU A 12 -16.88 -16.02 0.41
N GLU A 13 -17.03 -17.23 0.94
CA GLU A 13 -17.12 -17.43 2.39
C GLU A 13 -15.78 -17.09 3.03
N PHE A 14 -15.78 -16.10 3.92
CA PHE A 14 -14.59 -15.73 4.67
C PHE A 14 -14.42 -16.68 5.87
N THR A 15 -13.28 -17.37 5.91
CA THR A 15 -12.89 -18.27 6.99
C THR A 15 -11.45 -17.99 7.40
N THR A 16 -11.11 -18.27 8.67
CA THR A 16 -9.74 -18.29 9.15
C THR A 16 -9.52 -19.56 9.99
N PRO A 17 -8.44 -20.32 9.76
CA PRO A 17 -8.23 -21.61 10.45
C PRO A 17 -8.03 -21.48 11.96
N ASP A 18 -7.47 -20.35 12.43
CA ASP A 18 -7.04 -20.16 13.82
C ASP A 18 -7.86 -19.09 14.56
N GLY A 19 -8.96 -18.61 13.96
CA GLY A 19 -9.78 -17.53 14.52
C GLY A 19 -9.10 -16.15 14.46
N LYS A 20 -7.91 -16.04 13.85
CA LYS A 20 -7.15 -14.79 13.74
C LYS A 20 -7.26 -14.22 12.34
N VAL A 21 -7.43 -12.91 12.24
CA VAL A 21 -7.48 -12.18 10.97
C VAL A 21 -6.29 -11.25 10.90
N ARG A 22 -5.49 -11.38 9.84
CA ARG A 22 -4.38 -10.46 9.54
C ARG A 22 -4.83 -9.56 8.39
N MET A 23 -5.11 -8.31 8.70
CA MET A 23 -5.67 -7.34 7.76
C MET A 23 -4.63 -6.24 7.50
N TYR A 24 -4.21 -6.10 6.24
CA TYR A 24 -3.40 -4.99 5.79
C TYR A 24 -4.23 -4.06 4.91
N VAL A 25 -4.19 -2.77 5.20
CA VAL A 25 -4.85 -1.73 4.41
C VAL A 25 -3.82 -0.69 4.04
N CYS A 26 -3.66 -0.37 2.75
CA CYS A 26 -2.75 0.69 2.33
C CYS A 26 -3.19 2.01 2.98
N GLY A 27 -2.25 2.69 3.65
CA GLY A 27 -2.52 4.02 4.20
C GLY A 27 -2.19 5.13 3.22
N ILE A 28 -1.90 6.32 3.76
CA ILE A 28 -1.73 7.54 2.98
C ILE A 28 -0.26 7.83 2.65
N THR A 29 -0.05 8.64 1.61
CA THR A 29 1.20 9.39 1.41
C THR A 29 1.00 10.76 2.07
N PRO A 30 1.62 11.05 3.23
CA PRO A 30 1.34 12.24 4.04
C PRO A 30 2.03 13.52 3.51
N TYR A 31 1.83 13.85 2.24
CA TYR A 31 2.38 15.08 1.63
C TYR A 31 1.44 16.29 1.75
N ALA A 32 0.18 16.06 2.10
CA ALA A 32 -0.86 17.07 2.24
C ALA A 32 -1.93 16.63 3.27
N PRO A 33 -2.77 17.56 3.74
CA PRO A 33 -3.90 17.26 4.62
C PRO A 33 -4.81 16.16 4.05
N SER A 34 -5.42 15.39 4.93
CA SER A 34 -6.34 14.34 4.52
C SER A 34 -7.65 14.90 3.95
N HIS A 35 -8.22 14.17 3.01
CA HIS A 35 -9.47 14.54 2.34
C HIS A 35 -10.52 13.44 2.49
N ILE A 36 -11.76 13.70 2.08
CA ILE A 36 -12.89 12.77 2.23
C ILE A 36 -12.64 11.37 1.65
N GLY A 37 -11.83 11.24 0.60
CA GLY A 37 -11.41 9.93 0.07
C GLY A 37 -10.62 9.08 1.07
N HIS A 38 -9.74 9.68 1.88
CA HIS A 38 -9.00 8.97 2.94
C HIS A 38 -9.96 8.56 4.06
N ALA A 39 -10.85 9.48 4.47
CA ALA A 39 -11.87 9.20 5.46
C ALA A 39 -12.77 8.02 5.06
N MET A 40 -13.24 7.99 3.80
CA MET A 40 -14.06 6.91 3.28
C MET A 40 -13.35 5.56 3.38
N MET A 41 -12.09 5.47 2.95
CA MET A 41 -11.31 4.25 3.06
C MET A 41 -11.16 3.80 4.53
N SER A 42 -10.73 4.71 5.42
CA SER A 42 -10.53 4.40 6.84
C SER A 42 -11.83 3.92 7.51
N VAL A 43 -12.95 4.58 7.24
CA VAL A 43 -14.26 4.22 7.80
C VAL A 43 -14.74 2.86 7.26
N VAL A 44 -14.58 2.59 5.97
CA VAL A 44 -14.99 1.29 5.39
C VAL A 44 -14.24 0.14 6.05
N PHE A 45 -12.92 0.26 6.22
CA PHE A 45 -12.13 -0.81 6.85
C PHE A 45 -12.29 -0.87 8.37
N ASP A 46 -12.62 0.24 9.03
CA ASP A 46 -13.05 0.25 10.43
C ASP A 46 -14.34 -0.55 10.63
N VAL A 47 -15.35 -0.36 9.77
CA VAL A 47 -16.59 -1.15 9.81
C VAL A 47 -16.29 -2.64 9.61
N VAL A 48 -15.41 -2.99 8.65
CA VAL A 48 -14.99 -4.39 8.44
C VAL A 48 -14.32 -4.95 9.70
N ARG A 49 -13.36 -4.23 10.29
CA ARG A 49 -12.68 -4.64 11.52
C ARG A 49 -13.67 -4.87 12.65
N ARG A 50 -14.51 -3.87 12.96
CA ARG A 50 -15.50 -3.94 14.04
C ARG A 50 -16.45 -5.12 13.86
N TYR A 51 -16.86 -5.39 12.62
CA TYR A 51 -17.74 -6.52 12.34
C TYR A 51 -17.03 -7.88 12.53
N LEU A 52 -15.76 -8.00 12.15
CA LEU A 52 -14.97 -9.21 12.40
C LEU A 52 -14.76 -9.45 13.90
N GLU A 53 -14.44 -8.40 14.66
CA GLU A 53 -14.31 -8.47 16.13
C GLU A 53 -15.64 -8.81 16.81
N TYR A 54 -16.76 -8.22 16.36
CA TYR A 54 -18.11 -8.59 16.82
C TYR A 54 -18.44 -10.08 16.59
N LYS A 55 -17.91 -10.67 15.51
CA LYS A 55 -18.06 -12.10 15.22
C LYS A 55 -17.13 -13.01 16.05
N GLY A 56 -16.37 -12.45 16.98
CA GLY A 56 -15.48 -13.18 17.89
C GLY A 56 -14.10 -13.49 17.29
N LEU A 57 -13.72 -12.84 16.19
CA LEU A 57 -12.41 -13.02 15.56
C LEU A 57 -11.38 -12.06 16.15
N ALA A 58 -10.16 -12.54 16.35
CA ALA A 58 -9.05 -11.71 16.78
C ALA A 58 -8.40 -11.03 15.56
N VAL A 59 -8.59 -9.72 15.41
CA VAL A 59 -8.08 -8.97 14.24
C VAL A 59 -6.75 -8.30 14.57
N THR A 60 -5.75 -8.49 13.73
CA THR A 60 -4.54 -7.67 13.66
C THR A 60 -4.60 -6.83 12.39
N HIS A 61 -4.90 -5.54 12.57
CA HIS A 61 -4.98 -4.54 11.50
C HIS A 61 -3.67 -3.73 11.43
N ILE A 62 -3.03 -3.73 10.25
CA ILE A 62 -1.82 -2.95 9.93
C ILE A 62 -2.17 -1.96 8.81
N GLN A 63 -1.70 -0.72 8.94
CA GLN A 63 -1.88 0.32 7.94
C GLN A 63 -0.60 1.15 7.81
N ASN A 64 0.03 1.19 6.64
CA ASN A 64 1.32 1.87 6.48
C ASN A 64 1.18 3.39 6.33
N PHE A 65 2.27 4.13 6.56
CA PHE A 65 2.46 5.47 6.00
C PHE A 65 3.56 5.43 4.95
N THR A 66 3.26 5.95 3.75
CA THR A 66 4.26 6.09 2.68
C THR A 66 4.95 7.44 2.84
N ASP A 67 5.82 7.55 3.83
CA ASP A 67 6.48 8.80 4.27
C ASP A 67 7.77 9.13 3.49
N VAL A 68 8.03 8.42 2.40
CA VAL A 68 9.03 8.77 1.39
C VAL A 68 8.44 8.55 -0.01
N ASP A 69 8.31 9.62 -0.78
CA ASP A 69 7.71 9.65 -2.13
C ASP A 69 8.07 10.98 -2.83
N ASP A 70 8.08 11.01 -4.16
CA ASP A 70 8.35 12.22 -4.96
C ASP A 70 7.42 13.39 -4.60
N LYS A 71 6.15 13.09 -4.24
CA LYS A 71 5.19 14.12 -3.81
C LYS A 71 5.58 14.77 -2.50
N ILE A 72 6.15 14.00 -1.56
CA ILE A 72 6.63 14.52 -0.28
C ILE A 72 7.83 15.41 -0.53
N ILE A 73 8.80 14.96 -1.33
CA ILE A 73 9.99 15.75 -1.68
C ILE A 73 9.58 17.08 -2.33
N THR A 74 8.66 17.02 -3.29
CA THR A 74 8.18 18.21 -4.01
C THR A 74 7.46 19.18 -3.07
N ALA A 75 6.55 18.68 -2.24
CA ALA A 75 5.78 19.50 -1.32
C ALA A 75 6.65 20.11 -0.20
N ALA A 76 7.61 19.36 0.34
CA ALA A 76 8.54 19.81 1.36
C ALA A 76 9.44 20.95 0.83
N ASN A 77 10.00 20.78 -0.37
CA ASN A 77 10.77 21.82 -1.04
C ASN A 77 9.93 23.09 -1.30
N ALA A 78 8.68 22.94 -1.74
CA ALA A 78 7.79 24.08 -2.00
C ALA A 78 7.38 24.84 -0.73
N SER A 79 7.32 24.15 0.42
CA SER A 79 6.93 24.72 1.72
C SER A 79 8.13 25.13 2.59
N GLY A 80 9.36 24.82 2.18
CA GLY A 80 10.58 25.17 2.90
C GLY A 80 10.80 24.39 4.20
N VAL A 81 10.20 23.21 4.33
CA VAL A 81 10.34 22.31 5.50
C VAL A 81 11.01 21.00 5.11
N SER A 82 11.43 20.20 6.09
CA SER A 82 11.95 18.86 5.81
C SER A 82 10.84 17.88 5.41
N THR A 83 11.18 16.81 4.68
CA THR A 83 10.24 15.74 4.33
C THR A 83 9.62 15.10 5.58
N ASP A 84 10.43 14.92 6.61
CA ASP A 84 10.01 14.34 7.88
C ASP A 84 9.03 15.25 8.60
N GLU A 85 9.32 16.55 8.69
CA GLU A 85 8.42 17.53 9.31
C GLU A 85 7.06 17.61 8.59
N LEU A 86 7.07 17.59 7.26
CA LEU A 86 5.85 17.56 6.45
C LEU A 86 5.05 16.28 6.72
N ALA A 87 5.70 15.12 6.68
CA ALA A 87 5.06 13.83 6.92
C ALA A 87 4.48 13.73 8.33
N GLU A 88 5.24 14.13 9.36
CA GLU A 88 4.78 14.14 10.77
C GLU A 88 3.55 15.02 10.96
N THR A 89 3.56 16.21 10.37
CA THR A 89 2.43 17.15 10.48
C THR A 89 1.17 16.55 9.90
N ASN A 90 1.24 16.01 8.68
CA ASN A 90 0.09 15.40 8.02
C ASN A 90 -0.34 14.07 8.66
N ILE A 91 0.57 13.28 9.23
CA ILE A 91 0.24 12.05 9.98
C ILE A 91 -0.51 12.39 11.26
N ARG A 92 -0.07 13.41 12.01
CA ARG A 92 -0.76 13.90 13.20
C ARG A 92 -2.18 14.34 12.86
N GLN A 93 -2.32 15.15 11.80
CA GLN A 93 -3.62 15.61 11.33
C GLN A 93 -4.51 14.44 10.90
N TYR A 94 -3.96 13.45 10.17
CA TYR A 94 -4.70 12.24 9.81
C TYR A 94 -5.24 11.52 11.06
N HIS A 95 -4.44 11.35 12.10
CA HIS A 95 -4.91 10.73 13.35
C HIS A 95 -6.01 11.54 14.02
N GLU A 96 -5.86 12.85 14.15
CA GLU A 96 -6.87 13.73 14.74
C GLU A 96 -8.21 13.65 13.99
N GLU A 97 -8.17 13.68 12.66
CA GLU A 97 -9.36 13.59 11.81
C GLU A 97 -10.01 12.20 11.88
N MET A 98 -9.22 11.12 11.85
CA MET A 98 -9.76 9.76 11.93
C MET A 98 -10.34 9.46 13.32
N ASP A 99 -9.68 9.94 14.38
CA ASP A 99 -10.18 9.81 15.75
C ASP A 99 -11.50 10.59 15.93
N ALA A 100 -11.61 11.80 15.34
CA ALA A 100 -12.85 12.59 15.35
C ALA A 100 -14.01 11.88 14.61
N LEU A 101 -13.70 11.04 13.63
CA LEU A 101 -14.65 10.16 12.94
C LEU A 101 -14.93 8.84 13.67
N ASN A 102 -14.36 8.63 14.87
CA ASN A 102 -14.45 7.40 15.65
C ASN A 102 -13.92 6.15 14.90
N VAL A 103 -12.95 6.35 14.02
CA VAL A 103 -12.21 5.26 13.38
C VAL A 103 -11.26 4.64 14.40
N LEU A 104 -11.26 3.32 14.55
CA LEU A 104 -10.27 2.65 15.39
C LEU A 104 -8.89 2.73 14.72
N ARG A 105 -7.92 3.28 15.44
CA ARG A 105 -6.51 3.23 15.02
C ARG A 105 -6.07 1.80 14.72
N ALA A 106 -5.31 1.61 13.64
CA ALA A 106 -4.66 0.34 13.34
C ALA A 106 -3.72 -0.07 14.48
N HIS A 107 -3.45 -1.37 14.60
CA HIS A 107 -2.58 -1.90 15.65
C HIS A 107 -1.12 -1.52 15.41
N THR A 108 -0.74 -1.27 14.16
CA THR A 108 0.62 -0.87 13.79
C THR A 108 0.58 0.00 12.54
N TYR A 109 1.41 1.04 12.56
CA TYR A 109 1.59 1.99 11.47
C TYR A 109 3.05 1.99 10.97
N PRO A 110 3.48 0.97 10.21
CA PRO A 110 4.84 0.94 9.69
C PRO A 110 5.06 2.10 8.72
N ARG A 111 6.26 2.70 8.78
CA ARG A 111 6.68 3.77 7.90
C ARG A 111 7.61 3.23 6.83
N ALA A 112 7.46 3.72 5.60
CA ALA A 112 8.35 3.32 4.52
C ALA A 112 9.83 3.65 4.87
N THR A 113 10.08 4.80 5.50
CA THR A 113 11.43 5.20 5.95
C THR A 113 12.04 4.25 6.97
N THR A 114 11.24 3.61 7.84
CA THR A 114 11.74 2.66 8.84
C THR A 114 11.90 1.24 8.31
N GLU A 115 11.24 0.92 7.20
CA GLU A 115 11.25 -0.42 6.57
C GLU A 115 12.29 -0.56 5.44
N ILE A 116 13.11 0.48 5.19
CA ILE A 116 14.14 0.48 4.13
C ILE A 116 15.05 -0.76 4.17
N PRO A 117 15.59 -1.20 5.32
CA PRO A 117 16.41 -2.42 5.36
C PRO A 117 15.67 -3.67 4.89
N ALA A 118 14.38 -3.81 5.23
CA ALA A 118 13.56 -4.94 4.80
C ALA A 118 13.25 -4.87 3.30
N ILE A 119 12.97 -3.68 2.78
CA ILE A 119 12.75 -3.43 1.35
C ILE A 119 14.01 -3.81 0.55
N VAL A 120 15.19 -3.37 0.98
CA VAL A 120 16.46 -3.73 0.34
C VAL A 120 16.70 -5.23 0.36
N GLY A 121 16.45 -5.90 1.50
CA GLY A 121 16.56 -7.36 1.60
C GLY A 121 15.61 -8.11 0.65
N MET A 122 14.38 -7.61 0.49
CA MET A 122 13.43 -8.16 -0.48
C MET A 122 13.94 -8.01 -1.92
N ILE A 123 14.44 -6.82 -2.29
CA ILE A 123 14.98 -6.54 -3.62
C ILE A 123 16.16 -7.46 -3.94
N GLN A 124 17.11 -7.60 -3.00
CA GLN A 124 18.26 -8.50 -3.16
C GLN A 124 17.84 -9.96 -3.38
N SER A 125 16.82 -10.41 -2.66
CA SER A 125 16.25 -11.76 -2.84
C SER A 125 15.63 -11.94 -4.22
N LEU A 126 14.90 -10.92 -4.72
CA LEU A 126 14.31 -10.93 -6.06
C LEU A 126 15.38 -10.93 -7.15
N GLU A 127 16.46 -10.16 -7.00
CA GLU A 127 17.58 -10.16 -7.94
C GLU A 127 18.28 -11.52 -7.97
N LYS A 128 18.55 -12.12 -6.80
CA LYS A 128 19.16 -13.45 -6.69
C LYS A 128 18.32 -14.53 -7.36
N GLN A 129 16.99 -14.43 -7.25
CA GLN A 129 16.05 -15.32 -7.92
C GLN A 129 15.82 -14.96 -9.40
N GLY A 130 16.40 -13.85 -9.86
CA GLY A 130 16.30 -13.30 -11.21
C GLY A 130 14.92 -12.73 -11.56
N TYR A 131 14.09 -12.41 -10.56
CA TYR A 131 12.84 -11.65 -10.71
C TYR A 131 13.06 -10.14 -10.72
N ALA A 132 14.25 -9.66 -10.39
CA ALA A 132 14.62 -8.25 -10.52
C ALA A 132 15.95 -8.09 -11.26
N TYR A 133 16.23 -6.88 -11.72
CA TYR A 133 17.48 -6.54 -12.40
C TYR A 133 17.83 -5.07 -12.23
N SER A 134 19.12 -4.80 -12.10
CA SER A 134 19.66 -3.45 -12.00
C SER A 134 20.00 -2.85 -13.37
N VAL A 135 19.66 -1.58 -13.59
CA VAL A 135 20.05 -0.77 -14.76
C VAL A 135 20.31 0.66 -14.30
N ASP A 136 21.48 1.20 -14.64
CA ASP A 136 21.84 2.61 -14.40
C ASP A 136 21.63 3.13 -12.95
N GLY A 137 21.76 2.24 -11.97
CA GLY A 137 21.60 2.56 -10.55
C GLY A 137 20.19 2.30 -9.98
N ASP A 138 19.21 2.03 -10.84
CA ASP A 138 17.85 1.63 -10.44
C ASP A 138 17.69 0.11 -10.48
N VAL A 139 16.73 -0.41 -9.71
CA VAL A 139 16.37 -1.83 -9.72
C VAL A 139 14.91 -2.01 -10.16
N TYR A 140 14.70 -2.82 -11.19
CA TYR A 140 13.39 -3.07 -11.81
C TYR A 140 12.93 -4.51 -11.59
N PHE A 141 11.62 -4.71 -11.42
CA PHE A 141 11.01 -6.04 -11.36
C PHE A 141 10.70 -6.58 -12.77
N ARG A 142 11.05 -7.84 -13.04
CA ARG A 142 10.78 -8.55 -14.30
C ARG A 142 9.36 -9.08 -14.33
N VAL A 143 8.43 -8.22 -14.74
CA VAL A 143 7.01 -8.57 -14.91
C VAL A 143 6.81 -9.86 -15.71
N GLY A 144 7.54 -10.03 -16.83
CA GLY A 144 7.42 -11.22 -17.69
C GLY A 144 7.83 -12.55 -17.05
N ARG A 145 8.59 -12.51 -15.93
CA ARG A 145 8.97 -13.73 -15.19
C ARG A 145 7.88 -14.18 -14.21
N SER A 146 6.95 -13.30 -13.84
CA SER A 146 5.83 -13.62 -12.97
C SER A 146 4.67 -14.15 -13.80
N ALA A 147 4.50 -15.47 -13.86
CA ALA A 147 3.42 -16.12 -14.62
C ALA A 147 2.01 -15.60 -14.28
N ASP A 148 1.82 -15.19 -13.03
CA ASP A 148 0.56 -14.72 -12.48
C ASP A 148 0.40 -13.18 -12.50
N TYR A 149 1.30 -12.46 -13.17
CA TYR A 149 1.25 -11.00 -13.18
C TYR A 149 -0.05 -10.49 -13.82
N GLY A 150 -0.69 -9.53 -13.17
CA GLY A 150 -1.96 -8.95 -13.64
C GLY A 150 -3.22 -9.74 -13.26
N LYS A 151 -3.11 -10.91 -12.59
CA LYS A 151 -4.26 -11.72 -12.17
C LYS A 151 -5.29 -10.97 -11.33
N LEU A 152 -4.84 -10.08 -10.43
CA LEU A 152 -5.73 -9.31 -9.56
C LEU A 152 -6.56 -8.29 -10.35
N SER A 153 -5.96 -7.68 -11.38
CA SER A 153 -6.64 -6.74 -12.29
C SER A 153 -7.37 -7.42 -13.45
N ARG A 154 -7.21 -8.75 -13.61
CA ARG A 154 -7.68 -9.52 -14.77
C ARG A 154 -7.20 -8.96 -16.11
N ARG A 155 -5.94 -8.51 -16.14
CA ARG A 155 -5.29 -7.95 -17.33
C ARG A 155 -4.03 -8.75 -17.63
N SER A 156 -3.76 -9.00 -18.90
CA SER A 156 -2.47 -9.57 -19.31
C SER A 156 -1.35 -8.52 -19.19
N ALA A 157 -0.09 -8.97 -19.19
CA ALA A 157 1.06 -8.06 -19.23
C ALA A 157 1.03 -7.19 -20.51
N GLU A 158 0.56 -7.74 -21.61
CA GLU A 158 0.38 -7.04 -22.89
C GLU A 158 -0.67 -5.93 -22.80
N ASP A 159 -1.82 -6.20 -22.16
CA ASP A 159 -2.87 -5.19 -21.93
C ASP A 159 -2.37 -4.04 -21.04
N LEU A 160 -1.54 -4.36 -20.05
CA LEU A 160 -0.94 -3.37 -19.15
C LEU A 160 0.06 -2.47 -19.87
N LEU A 161 0.87 -3.03 -20.78
CA LEU A 161 1.79 -2.28 -21.63
C LEU A 161 1.04 -1.41 -22.66
N ALA A 162 -0.02 -1.92 -23.26
CA ALA A 162 -0.83 -1.18 -24.23
C ALA A 162 -1.59 -0.01 -23.58
N GLY A 163 -2.01 -0.15 -22.32
CA GLY A 163 -2.70 0.89 -21.55
C GLY A 163 -1.78 1.80 -20.72
N ALA A 164 -0.47 1.55 -20.71
CA ALA A 164 0.48 2.36 -19.96
C ALA A 164 0.55 3.78 -20.57
N ARG A 165 0.33 4.81 -19.74
CA ARG A 165 0.78 6.15 -20.11
C ARG A 165 2.28 6.07 -20.21
N ARG A 166 2.84 6.35 -21.40
CA ARG A 166 4.30 6.45 -21.59
C ARG A 166 4.82 7.57 -20.69
N GLY A 167 5.35 7.19 -19.54
CA GLY A 167 6.12 8.08 -18.68
C GLY A 167 7.51 8.25 -19.28
N SER A 168 8.21 9.34 -18.96
CA SER A 168 9.59 9.58 -19.40
C SER A 168 10.63 8.72 -18.65
N GLY A 169 10.26 7.52 -18.19
CA GLY A 169 11.10 6.63 -17.40
C GLY A 169 12.11 5.88 -18.28
N ARG A 170 13.39 5.88 -17.87
CA ARG A 170 14.52 5.40 -18.70
C ARG A 170 14.69 3.87 -18.75
N GLY A 171 13.75 3.09 -18.19
CA GLY A 171 13.82 1.62 -18.11
C GLY A 171 12.65 0.85 -18.74
N GLU A 172 11.63 1.53 -19.28
CA GLU A 172 10.46 0.90 -19.89
C GLU A 172 10.80 0.33 -21.28
N GLY A 173 11.45 -0.85 -21.34
CA GLY A 173 11.72 -1.42 -22.66
C GLY A 173 12.45 -2.75 -22.75
N ARG A 174 12.76 -3.43 -21.64
CA ARG A 174 13.36 -4.77 -21.72
C ARG A 174 12.48 -5.82 -21.04
N PRO A 175 11.92 -6.78 -21.80
CA PRO A 175 11.18 -7.91 -21.22
C PRO A 175 12.04 -8.74 -20.26
#